data_AF-A0A7T6Z347-F1
#
_entry.id   AF-A0A7T6Z347-F1
#
_cell.length_a   1.000
_cell.length_b   1.000
_cell.length_c   1.000
_cell.angle_alpha   90.00
_cell.angle_beta   90.00
_cell.angle_gamma   90.00
#
_symmetry.space_group_name_H-M   'P 1'
#
loop_
_entity.id
_entity.type
_entity.pdbx_description
1 polymer ?
#
loop_
_entity_poly.entity_id
_entity_poly.type
_entity_poly.pdbx_seq_one_letter_code
_entity_poly.pdbx_strand_id
1 'polypeptide(L)'
;MKKSKETTDGGFTLMEVTTALLLLSVATAGIVPLLSILYTERAEVQADRDAYRIIEQVGYELEDSDVETVTVADTSYVVRHQDQLTCIYWQGPAGRDKDLCLEFPL
;
A
#
# COMPACT_ATOMS: atom_id res chain seq x y z
N MET A 1 10.02 -39.75 -46.51
CA MET A 1 11.15 -38.83 -46.23
C MET A 1 10.83 -38.04 -44.97
N LYS A 2 11.50 -38.32 -43.85
CA LYS A 2 11.38 -37.54 -42.61
C LYS A 2 12.07 -36.20 -42.83
N LYS A 3 11.33 -35.07 -42.76
CA LYS A 3 11.93 -33.74 -42.61
C LYS A 3 12.56 -33.68 -41.22
N SER A 4 13.90 -33.80 -41.17
CA SER A 4 14.66 -33.47 -39.97
C SER A 4 14.46 -31.98 -39.70
N LYS A 5 13.80 -31.66 -38.59
CA LYS A 5 13.69 -30.29 -38.10
C LYS A 5 15.01 -30.01 -37.41
N GLU A 6 15.93 -29.39 -38.13
CA GLU A 6 17.20 -28.93 -37.62
C GLU A 6 16.92 -27.91 -36.52
N THR A 7 17.05 -28.33 -35.26
CA THR A 7 17.09 -27.42 -34.12
C THR A 7 18.47 -26.78 -34.15
N THR A 8 18.57 -25.59 -34.73
CA THR A 8 19.74 -24.74 -34.58
C THR A 8 19.87 -24.39 -33.11
N ASP A 9 20.77 -25.07 -32.40
CA ASP A 9 21.35 -24.60 -31.14
C ASP A 9 22.19 -23.35 -31.47
N GLY A 10 21.51 -22.23 -31.71
CA GLY A 10 22.12 -20.93 -31.95
C GLY A 10 22.27 -20.21 -30.61
N GLY A 11 23.50 -20.14 -30.09
CA GLY A 11 23.80 -19.29 -28.94
C GLY A 11 23.50 -17.82 -29.24
N PHE A 12 23.10 -17.05 -28.22
CA PHE A 12 22.85 -15.63 -28.37
C PHE A 12 24.14 -14.85 -28.63
N THR A 13 24.09 -13.91 -29.56
CA THR A 13 25.19 -12.97 -29.79
C THR A 13 25.26 -11.93 -28.68
N LEU A 14 26.45 -11.40 -28.39
CA LEU A 14 26.63 -10.32 -27.41
C LEU A 14 25.74 -9.10 -27.75
N MET A 15 25.56 -8.81 -29.04
CA MET A 15 24.71 -7.71 -29.50
C MET A 15 23.23 -7.95 -29.21
N GLU A 16 22.72 -9.17 -29.38
CA GLU A 16 21.33 -9.52 -29.01
C GLU A 16 21.12 -9.42 -27.50
N VAL A 17 22.07 -9.91 -26.70
CA VAL A 17 21.97 -9.84 -25.24
C VAL A 17 21.97 -8.38 -24.76
N THR A 18 22.90 -7.57 -25.27
CA THR A 18 23.01 -6.15 -24.88
C THR A 18 21.82 -5.32 -25.34
N THR A 19 21.28 -5.57 -26.54
CA THR A 19 20.06 -4.90 -27.01
C THR A 19 18.83 -5.30 -26.19
N ALA A 20 18.68 -6.58 -25.85
CA ALA A 20 17.62 -7.04 -24.97
C ALA A 20 17.71 -6.41 -23.56
N LEU A 21 18.92 -6.32 -22.99
CA LEU A 21 19.17 -5.64 -21.72
C LEU A 21 18.84 -4.15 -21.76
N LEU A 22 19.17 -3.47 -22.86
CA LEU A 22 18.80 -2.06 -23.06
C LEU A 22 17.29 -1.85 -23.15
N LEU A 23 16.58 -2.72 -23.87
CA LEU A 23 15.13 -2.65 -23.93
C LEU A 23 14.50 -2.91 -22.55
N LEU A 24 15.02 -3.89 -21.82
CA LEU A 24 14.57 -4.19 -20.46
C LEU A 24 14.83 -3.03 -19.50
N SER A 25 15.99 -2.37 -19.58
CA SER A 25 16.32 -1.25 -18.70
C SER A 25 15.40 -0.05 -18.94
N VAL A 26 15.10 0.27 -20.21
CA VAL A 26 14.16 1.34 -20.55
C VAL A 26 12.74 1.00 -20.10
N ALA A 27 12.28 -0.24 -20.33
CA ALA A 27 10.96 -0.68 -19.90
C ALA A 27 10.80 -0.65 -18.38
N THR A 28 11.79 -1.16 -17.65
CA THR A 28 11.78 -1.15 -16.18
C THR A 28 11.81 0.27 -15.61
N ALA A 29 12.58 1.18 -16.19
CA ALA A 29 12.62 2.58 -15.77
C ALA A 29 11.24 3.27 -15.88
N GLY A 30 10.41 2.89 -16.85
CA GLY A 30 9.05 3.39 -16.97
C GLY A 30 8.04 2.71 -16.03
N ILE A 31 8.16 1.39 -15.84
CA ILE A 31 7.17 0.59 -15.09
C ILE A 31 7.34 0.73 -13.57
N VAL A 32 8.58 0.74 -13.08
CA VAL A 32 8.88 0.80 -11.63
C VAL A 32 8.21 2.00 -10.92
N PRO A 33 8.31 3.25 -11.40
CA PRO A 33 7.65 4.37 -10.72
C PRO A 33 6.12 4.23 -10.70
N LEU A 34 5.51 3.69 -11.77
CA LEU A 34 4.08 3.44 -11.80
C LEU A 34 3.64 2.40 -10.78
N LEU A 35 4.42 1.32 -10.61
CA LEU A 35 4.15 0.32 -9.59
C LEU A 35 4.28 0.89 -8.18
N SER A 36 5.23 1.79 -7.96
CA SER A 36 5.40 2.49 -6.67
C SER A 36 4.16 3.31 -6.32
N ILE A 37 3.65 4.11 -7.28
CA ILE A 37 2.42 4.90 -7.08
C ILE A 37 1.24 3.99 -6.74
N LEU A 38 1.03 2.92 -7.52
CA LEU A 38 -0.05 1.97 -7.28
C LEU A 38 0.07 1.28 -5.92
N TYR A 39 1.28 0.95 -5.49
CA TYR A 39 1.53 0.36 -4.19
C TYR A 39 1.16 1.33 -3.06
N THR A 40 1.61 2.58 -3.14
CA THR A 40 1.29 3.60 -2.14
C THR A 40 -0.22 3.85 -2.06
N GLU A 41 -0.92 3.94 -3.19
CA GLU A 41 -2.38 4.12 -3.19
C GLU A 41 -3.12 2.91 -2.60
N ARG A 42 -2.62 1.69 -2.80
CA ARG A 42 -3.18 0.50 -2.14
C ARG A 42 -2.93 0.51 -0.63
N ALA A 43 -1.73 0.89 -0.20
CA ALA A 43 -1.39 1.00 1.21
C ALA A 43 -2.25 2.08 1.90
N GLU A 44 -2.52 3.18 1.22
CA GLU A 44 -3.44 4.23 1.68
C GLU A 44 -4.86 3.71 1.90
N VAL A 45 -5.42 2.97 0.93
CA VAL A 45 -6.75 2.38 1.08
C VAL A 45 -6.78 1.33 2.21
N GLN A 46 -5.69 0.60 2.42
CA GLN A 46 -5.58 -0.35 3.53
C GLN A 46 -5.53 0.37 4.88
N ALA A 47 -4.74 1.42 5.01
CA ALA A 47 -4.66 2.24 6.22
C ALA A 47 -6.03 2.85 6.56
N ASP A 48 -6.78 3.31 5.56
CA ASP A 48 -8.13 3.83 5.77
C ASP A 48 -9.07 2.75 6.33
N ARG A 49 -9.01 1.53 5.78
CA ARG A 49 -9.80 0.39 6.29
C ARG A 49 -9.40 -0.04 7.69
N ASP A 50 -8.10 -0.03 7.99
CA ASP A 50 -7.62 -0.33 9.34
C ASP A 50 -8.08 0.74 10.33
N ALA A 51 -8.08 2.02 9.95
CA ALA A 51 -8.62 3.09 10.78
C ALA A 51 -10.09 2.85 11.15
N TYR A 52 -10.94 2.47 10.20
CA TYR A 52 -12.35 2.11 10.46
C TYR A 52 -12.48 0.92 11.43
N ARG A 53 -11.63 -0.10 11.28
CA ARG A 53 -11.65 -1.26 12.17
C ARG A 53 -11.18 -0.92 13.58
N ILE A 54 -10.14 -0.09 13.69
CA ILE A 54 -9.58 0.35 14.97
C ILE A 54 -10.59 1.23 15.70
N ILE A 55 -11.20 2.21 15.04
CA ILE A 55 -12.17 3.09 15.67
C ILE A 55 -13.43 2.32 16.11
N GLU A 56 -13.87 1.30 15.36
CA GLU A 56 -14.94 0.42 15.80
C GLU A 56 -14.54 -0.44 17.01
N GLN A 57 -13.32 -0.98 17.04
CA GLN A 57 -12.90 -1.85 18.14
C GLN A 57 -12.63 -1.06 19.43
N VAL A 58 -11.88 0.03 19.32
CA VAL A 58 -11.41 0.84 20.45
C VAL A 58 -12.46 1.86 20.88
N GLY A 59 -13.28 2.36 19.95
CA GLY A 59 -14.30 3.37 20.25
C GLY A 59 -15.36 2.93 21.24
N TYR A 60 -15.66 1.63 21.35
CA TYR A 60 -16.57 1.10 22.38
C TYR A 60 -15.90 0.92 23.75
N GLU A 61 -14.57 0.88 23.81
CA GLU A 61 -13.81 0.60 25.03
C GLU A 61 -13.31 1.88 25.73
N LEU A 62 -13.28 3.01 25.02
CA LEU A 62 -12.84 4.32 25.53
C LEU A 62 -13.90 4.99 26.41
N GLU A 63 -13.50 5.50 27.58
CA GLU A 63 -14.32 6.42 28.38
C GLU A 63 -14.16 7.87 27.90
N ASP A 64 -15.05 8.75 28.35
CA ASP A 64 -14.99 10.20 28.04
C ASP A 64 -13.60 10.76 28.40
N SER A 65 -12.96 11.46 27.46
CA SER A 65 -11.63 12.07 27.53
C SER A 65 -10.40 11.15 27.42
N ASP A 66 -10.60 9.85 27.15
CA ASP A 66 -9.49 8.95 26.89
C ASP A 66 -8.85 9.15 25.50
N VAL A 67 -7.54 8.90 25.45
CA VAL A 67 -6.73 8.89 24.23
C VAL A 67 -5.94 7.60 24.17
N GLU A 68 -6.11 6.85 23.08
CA GLU A 68 -5.36 5.62 22.84
C GLU A 68 -4.55 5.72 21.55
N THR A 69 -3.36 5.13 21.55
CA THR A 69 -2.52 5.06 20.35
C THR A 69 -2.31 3.60 19.97
N VAL A 70 -2.72 3.26 18.75
CA VAL A 70 -2.61 1.91 18.18
C VAL A 70 -1.66 1.96 16.99
N THR A 71 -0.71 1.04 16.91
CA THR A 71 0.22 0.96 15.77
C THR A 71 -0.02 -0.31 14.96
N VAL A 72 -0.28 -0.15 13.66
CA VAL A 72 -0.48 -1.26 12.72
C VAL A 72 0.36 -1.00 11.47
N ALA A 73 1.20 -1.96 11.09
CA ALA A 73 2.01 -1.92 9.86
C ALA A 73 2.71 -0.57 9.64
N ASP A 74 3.47 -0.12 10.65
CA ASP A 74 4.22 1.15 10.69
C ASP A 74 3.38 2.43 10.63
N THR A 75 2.05 2.33 10.69
CA THR A 75 1.15 3.48 10.81
C THR A 75 0.67 3.60 12.26
N SER A 76 0.81 4.80 12.84
CA SER A 76 0.31 5.10 14.18
C SER A 76 -1.02 5.83 14.09
N TYR A 77 -2.02 5.26 14.75
CA TYR A 77 -3.37 5.79 14.85
C TYR A 77 -3.58 6.32 16.26
N VAL A 78 -4.11 7.54 16.38
CA VAL A 78 -4.46 8.18 17.65
C VAL A 78 -5.97 8.29 17.73
N VAL A 79 -6.59 7.50 18.60
CA VAL A 79 -8.03 7.51 18.85
C VAL A 79 -8.33 8.39 20.06
N ARG A 80 -9.38 9.21 19.97
CA ARG A 80 -9.80 10.13 21.04
C ARG A 80 -11.32 10.13 21.15
N HIS A 81 -11.84 10.15 22.38
CA HIS A 81 -13.27 10.35 22.62
C HIS A 81 -13.54 11.80 23.04
N GLN A 82 -14.43 12.51 22.33
CA GLN A 82 -14.85 13.88 22.62
C GLN A 82 -16.34 14.07 22.34
N ASP A 83 -17.10 14.54 23.34
CA ASP A 83 -18.49 14.99 23.18
C ASP A 83 -19.39 13.99 22.41
N GLN A 84 -19.33 12.70 22.76
CA GLN A 84 -20.05 11.56 22.12
C GLN A 84 -19.52 11.12 20.74
N LEU A 85 -18.48 11.78 20.22
CA LEU A 85 -17.77 11.39 19.00
C LEU A 85 -16.49 10.64 19.36
N THR A 86 -16.24 9.54 18.67
CA THR A 86 -14.91 8.94 18.66
C THR A 86 -14.22 9.35 17.38
N CYS A 87 -13.05 9.98 17.50
CA CYS A 87 -12.23 10.42 16.39
C CYS A 87 -10.93 9.62 16.32
N ILE A 88 -10.46 9.33 15.11
CA ILE A 88 -9.19 8.66 14.84
C ILE A 88 -8.35 9.49 13.88
N TYR A 89 -7.11 9.75 14.27
CA TYR A 89 -6.14 10.52 13.51
C TYR A 89 -4.92 9.65 13.14
N TRP A 90 -4.43 9.79 11.91
CA TRP A 90 -3.18 9.13 11.48
C TRP A 90 -2.52 9.89 10.33
N GLN A 91 -1.24 9.60 10.12
CA GLN A 91 -0.54 10.02 8.91
C GLN A 91 -0.49 8.83 7.93
N GLY A 92 -1.10 8.99 6.77
CA GLY A 92 -1.17 7.94 5.75
C GLY A 92 0.18 7.64 5.08
N PRO A 93 0.34 6.49 4.42
CA PRO A 93 1.57 6.09 3.71
C PRO A 93 2.08 7.09 2.66
N ALA A 94 1.21 7.94 2.10
CA ALA A 94 1.58 9.02 1.18
C ALA A 94 2.01 10.31 1.91
N GLY A 95 2.12 10.29 3.24
CA GLY A 95 2.47 11.43 4.09
C GLY A 95 1.32 12.41 4.34
N ARG A 96 0.07 12.01 4.04
CA ARG A 96 -1.12 12.84 4.20
C ARG A 96 -1.72 12.63 5.58
N ASP A 97 -1.93 13.72 6.32
CA ASP A 97 -2.66 13.66 7.58
C ASP A 97 -4.14 13.42 7.31
N LYS A 98 -4.73 12.51 8.09
CA LYS A 98 -6.13 12.12 7.99
C LYS A 98 -6.78 12.09 9.37
N ASP A 99 -8.06 12.43 9.38
CA ASP A 99 -8.92 12.46 10.56
C ASP A 99 -10.30 11.95 10.16
N LEU A 100 -10.90 11.13 11.02
CA LEU A 100 -12.24 10.56 10.87
C LEU A 100 -12.90 10.54 12.24
N CYS A 101 -14.11 11.11 12.33
CA CYS A 101 -14.95 11.04 13.53
C CYS A 101 -16.24 10.27 13.23
N LEU A 102 -16.64 9.39 14.15
CA LEU A 102 -17.89 8.63 14.08
C LEU A 102 -18.70 8.84 15.36
N GLU A 103 -20.02 8.94 15.20
CA GLU A 103 -20.99 8.82 16.29
C GLU A 103 -21.29 7.35 16.48
N PHE A 104 -21.00 6.81 17.66
CA PHE A 104 -21.43 5.47 18.04
C PHE A 104 -22.78 5.57 18.77
N PRO A 105 -23.82 4.83 18.35
CA PRO A 105 -25.05 4.76 19.12
C PRO A 105 -24.76 4.07 20.47
N LEU A 106 -25.12 4.75 21.55
CA LEU A 106 -25.07 4.26 22.93
C LEU A 106 -25.95 3.01 23.14
#